data_AF-A0A7X6S795-F1
#
_entry.id   AF-A0A7X6S795-F1
#
_cell.length_a   1.000
_cell.length_b   1.000
_cell.length_c   1.000
_cell.angle_alpha   90.00
_cell.angle_beta   90.00
_cell.angle_gamma   90.00
#
_symmetry.space_group_name_H-M   'P 1'
#
loop_
_entity.id
_entity.type
_entity.pdbx_description
1 polymer ?
#
loop_
_entity_poly.entity_id
_entity_poly.type
_entity_poly.pdbx_seq_one_letter_code
_entity_poly.pdbx_strand_id
1 'polypeptide(L)'
;TIEDYQRKIELLNKIEALYENETEERDYESEVKTIVANLEKALEQGAEKNSVAWSLAGIGTKESMELREKLLEQGADKNAVALGLTGVGTKESMELREKLLKQGADKDYITLGLAGVGTKESMELRERWLEQGADKNDIAWGLAGVGTKESMELREKLLKQGASKSSVACGLAGIGTKETIELREKLLEQEADKDYVAMGLTGVGTKEAMELRKKLLKQGANKDDIVLSLVGVGTKEAMELRKKLLKQGANKDDVVLSLAGVGTEEAMELREKLLEQGANKKYVARGLAGVNTESAEEFRRKHFNNEPNLMAESYSTSWTIYDGVICRYGYEE
;
A
#
# COMPACT_ATOMS: atom_id res chain seq x y z
N THR A 1 -40.87 -27.30 -20.51
CA THR A 1 -42.16 -26.65 -20.85
C THR A 1 -41.91 -25.17 -21.11
N ILE A 2 -42.87 -24.41 -21.64
CA ILE A 2 -42.74 -22.95 -21.82
C ILE A 2 -42.39 -22.26 -20.48
N GLU A 3 -42.94 -22.75 -19.37
CA GLU A 3 -42.62 -22.30 -18.01
C GLU A 3 -41.15 -22.49 -17.62
N ASP A 4 -40.52 -23.58 -18.07
CA ASP A 4 -39.11 -23.87 -17.77
C ASP A 4 -38.16 -22.91 -18.51
N TYR A 5 -38.58 -22.44 -19.70
CA TYR A 5 -37.87 -21.40 -20.44
C TYR A 5 -38.03 -20.02 -19.78
N GLN A 6 -39.24 -19.67 -19.34
CA GLN A 6 -39.48 -18.41 -18.64
C GLN A 6 -38.69 -18.32 -17.33
N ARG A 7 -38.63 -19.42 -16.58
CA ARG A 7 -37.85 -19.50 -15.33
C ARG A 7 -36.34 -19.37 -15.56
N LYS A 8 -35.81 -19.89 -16.68
CA LYS A 8 -34.41 -19.69 -17.07
C LYS A 8 -34.10 -18.24 -17.43
N ILE A 9 -34.99 -17.57 -18.15
CA ILE A 9 -34.83 -16.13 -18.49
C ILE A 9 -34.87 -15.27 -17.23
N GLU A 10 -35.77 -15.56 -16.29
CA GLU A 10 -35.85 -14.81 -15.03
C GLU A 10 -34.60 -15.00 -14.14
N LEU A 11 -34.02 -16.21 -14.15
CA LEU A 11 -32.75 -16.50 -13.49
C LEU A 11 -31.57 -15.78 -14.18
N LEU A 12 -31.52 -15.78 -15.51
CA LEU A 12 -30.50 -15.04 -16.28
C LEU A 12 -30.56 -13.55 -15.99
N ASN A 13 -31.74 -12.94 -16.00
CA ASN A 13 -31.88 -11.52 -15.68
C ASN A 13 -31.52 -11.19 -14.22
N LYS A 14 -31.78 -12.10 -13.28
CA LYS A 14 -31.33 -11.94 -11.87
C LYS A 14 -29.82 -12.08 -11.74
N ILE A 15 -29.20 -12.97 -12.52
CA ILE A 15 -27.75 -13.13 -12.57
C ILE A 15 -27.11 -11.89 -13.22
N GLU A 16 -27.63 -11.41 -14.35
CA GLU A 16 -27.20 -10.16 -14.98
C GLU A 16 -27.37 -8.97 -14.05
N ALA A 17 -28.50 -8.83 -13.34
CA ALA A 17 -28.68 -7.75 -12.37
C ALA A 17 -27.76 -7.87 -11.14
N LEU A 18 -27.30 -9.07 -10.79
CA LEU A 18 -26.27 -9.25 -9.77
C LEU A 18 -24.89 -8.85 -10.30
N TYR A 19 -24.58 -9.14 -11.56
CA TYR A 19 -23.33 -8.72 -12.21
C TYR A 19 -23.29 -7.22 -12.53
N GLU A 20 -24.41 -6.62 -12.95
CA GLU A 20 -24.53 -5.17 -13.22
C GLU A 20 -24.43 -4.33 -11.93
N ASN A 21 -24.85 -4.87 -10.78
CA ASN A 21 -24.67 -4.21 -9.48
C ASN A 21 -23.30 -4.48 -8.82
N GLU A 22 -22.50 -5.42 -9.36
CA GLU A 22 -21.16 -5.76 -8.84
C GLU A 22 -20.01 -5.05 -9.58
N THR A 23 -20.31 -4.23 -10.58
CA THR A 23 -19.33 -3.38 -11.27
C THR A 23 -19.86 -1.97 -11.49
N GLU A 24 -20.06 -1.21 -10.41
CA GLU A 24 -19.70 0.21 -10.52
C GLU A 24 -18.20 0.21 -10.82
N GLU A 25 -17.83 0.38 -12.09
CA GLU A 25 -16.46 0.69 -12.45
C GLU A 25 -16.02 1.85 -11.57
N ARG A 26 -15.12 1.55 -10.64
CA ARG A 26 -14.57 2.54 -9.73
C ARG A 26 -14.06 3.70 -10.58
N ASP A 27 -14.68 4.87 -10.45
CA ASP A 27 -14.28 6.06 -11.19
C ASP A 27 -12.97 6.59 -10.58
N TYR A 28 -11.88 5.90 -10.91
CA TYR A 28 -10.54 6.22 -10.46
C TYR A 28 -10.17 7.66 -10.83
N GLU A 29 -10.67 8.17 -11.95
CA GLU A 29 -10.38 9.53 -12.40
C GLU A 29 -11.00 10.57 -11.46
N SER A 30 -12.27 10.38 -11.06
CA SER A 30 -12.95 11.25 -10.08
C SER A 30 -12.35 11.13 -8.68
N GLU A 31 -12.03 9.90 -8.22
CA GLU A 31 -11.34 9.68 -6.94
C GLU A 31 -10.01 10.43 -6.91
N VAL A 32 -9.18 10.24 -7.93
CA VAL A 32 -7.86 10.88 -8.04
C VAL A 32 -7.96 12.39 -8.08
N LYS A 33 -8.89 12.96 -8.85
CA LYS A 33 -9.11 14.41 -8.89
C LYS A 33 -9.43 14.97 -7.50
N THR A 34 -10.27 14.26 -6.75
CA THR A 34 -10.64 14.64 -5.38
C THR A 34 -9.42 14.61 -4.45
N ILE A 35 -8.61 13.55 -4.50
CA ILE A 35 -7.39 13.42 -3.68
C ILE A 35 -6.42 14.55 -4.00
N VAL A 36 -6.11 14.79 -5.28
CA VAL A 36 -5.19 15.85 -5.69
C VAL A 36 -5.68 17.22 -5.23
N ALA A 37 -6.97 17.53 -5.42
CA ALA A 37 -7.55 18.79 -4.95
C ALA A 37 -7.47 18.95 -3.42
N ASN A 38 -7.71 17.89 -2.65
CA ASN A 38 -7.59 17.91 -1.19
C ASN A 38 -6.13 18.11 -0.75
N LEU A 39 -5.17 17.51 -1.45
CA LEU A 39 -3.73 17.67 -1.19
C LEU A 39 -3.22 19.07 -1.55
N GLU A 40 -3.68 19.64 -2.66
CA GLU A 40 -3.39 21.03 -3.01
C GLU A 40 -3.95 21.99 -1.96
N LYS A 41 -5.21 21.80 -1.55
CA LYS A 41 -5.83 22.61 -0.50
C LYS A 41 -5.08 22.46 0.84
N ALA A 42 -4.68 21.24 1.21
CA ALA A 42 -3.89 21.02 2.42
C ALA A 42 -2.54 21.75 2.35
N LEU A 43 -1.85 21.71 1.20
CA LEU A 43 -0.62 22.45 0.96
C LEU A 43 -0.81 23.96 1.12
N GLU A 44 -1.87 24.52 0.52
CA GLU A 44 -2.22 25.94 0.64
C GLU A 44 -2.53 26.36 2.08
N GLN A 45 -3.10 25.45 2.87
CA GLN A 45 -3.37 25.63 4.29
C GLN A 45 -2.13 25.41 5.20
N GLY A 46 -0.97 25.09 4.61
CA GLY A 46 0.30 24.97 5.34
C GLY A 46 0.69 23.55 5.71
N ALA A 47 0.16 22.52 5.04
CA ALA A 47 0.68 21.15 5.18
C ALA A 47 2.17 21.07 4.79
N GLU A 48 2.89 20.18 5.45
CA GLU A 48 4.28 19.89 5.13
C GLU A 48 4.41 19.31 3.73
N LYS A 49 5.31 19.91 2.93
CA LYS A 49 5.53 19.54 1.53
C LYS A 49 5.89 18.08 1.34
N ASN A 50 6.69 17.53 2.24
CA ASN A 50 7.10 16.12 2.19
C ASN A 50 5.90 15.19 2.44
N SER A 51 5.01 15.56 3.36
CA SER A 51 3.77 14.82 3.62
C SER A 51 2.85 14.84 2.42
N VAL A 52 2.68 16.00 1.76
CA VAL A 52 1.92 16.12 0.52
C VAL A 52 2.56 15.27 -0.59
N ALA A 53 3.88 15.30 -0.73
CA ALA A 53 4.59 14.50 -1.73
C ALA A 53 4.35 13.00 -1.56
N TRP A 54 4.52 12.46 -0.35
CA TRP A 54 4.24 11.05 -0.05
C TRP A 54 2.78 10.66 -0.32
N SER A 55 1.87 11.58 -0.03
CA SER A 55 0.42 11.37 -0.17
C SER A 55 -0.06 11.29 -1.62
N LEU A 56 0.81 11.58 -2.59
CA LEU A 56 0.54 11.37 -4.01
C LEU A 56 0.83 9.94 -4.49
N ALA A 57 1.26 9.03 -3.60
CA ALA A 57 1.49 7.63 -3.95
C ALA A 57 0.29 7.02 -4.69
N GLY A 58 0.58 6.28 -5.76
CA GLY A 58 -0.42 5.66 -6.63
C GLY A 58 -1.02 6.59 -7.69
N ILE A 59 -0.76 7.90 -7.62
CA ILE A 59 -1.40 8.90 -8.48
C ILE A 59 -0.42 9.35 -9.57
N GLY A 60 -0.73 8.99 -10.81
CA GLY A 60 0.10 9.25 -11.99
C GLY A 60 -0.50 10.23 -13.00
N THR A 61 -1.48 11.04 -12.62
CA THR A 61 -2.07 12.05 -13.50
C THR A 61 -1.12 13.22 -13.74
N LYS A 62 -1.36 13.96 -14.83
CA LYS A 62 -0.63 15.19 -15.16
C LYS A 62 -0.69 16.21 -14.02
N GLU A 63 -1.85 16.40 -13.41
CA GLU A 63 -2.06 17.30 -12.27
C GLU A 63 -1.20 16.89 -11.06
N SER A 64 -1.12 15.58 -10.79
CA SER A 64 -0.28 15.08 -9.69
C SER A 64 1.21 15.23 -9.99
N MET A 65 1.63 15.17 -11.25
CA MET A 65 3.02 15.40 -11.65
C MET A 65 3.38 16.90 -11.57
N GLU A 66 2.48 17.78 -11.99
CA GLU A 66 2.59 19.23 -11.82
C GLU A 66 2.69 19.62 -10.34
N LEU A 67 1.89 19.00 -9.47
CA LEU A 67 1.98 19.22 -8.03
C LEU A 67 3.32 18.76 -7.44
N ARG A 68 3.88 17.63 -7.89
CA ARG A 68 5.22 17.17 -7.48
C ARG A 68 6.31 18.16 -7.89
N GLU A 69 6.25 18.69 -9.10
CA GLU A 69 7.20 19.70 -9.57
C GLU A 69 7.08 21.01 -8.76
N LYS A 70 5.84 21.47 -8.50
CA LYS A 70 5.57 22.62 -7.62
C LYS A 70 6.14 22.40 -6.21
N LEU A 71 6.01 21.20 -5.65
CA LEU A 71 6.59 20.86 -4.34
C LEU A 71 8.12 20.97 -4.35
N LEU A 72 8.79 20.47 -5.39
CA LEU A 72 10.25 20.59 -5.57
C LEU A 72 10.69 22.05 -5.66
N GLU A 73 9.99 22.87 -6.45
CA GLU A 73 10.26 24.31 -6.57
C GLU A 73 10.11 25.03 -5.23
N GLN A 74 9.17 24.59 -4.40
CA GLN A 74 8.96 25.10 -3.05
C GLN A 74 9.91 24.49 -2.01
N GLY A 75 10.87 23.64 -2.41
CA GLY A 75 11.90 23.08 -1.54
C GLY A 75 11.49 21.81 -0.79
N ALA A 76 10.57 21.01 -1.32
CA ALA A 76 10.35 19.64 -0.84
C ALA A 76 11.62 18.80 -0.96
N ASP A 77 11.77 17.83 -0.06
CA ASP A 77 12.86 16.86 -0.14
C ASP A 77 12.68 15.98 -1.39
N LYS A 78 13.74 15.85 -2.19
CA LYS A 78 13.76 15.03 -3.41
C LYS A 78 13.50 13.56 -3.11
N ASN A 79 13.97 13.05 -1.98
CA ASN A 79 13.70 11.70 -1.51
C ASN A 79 12.22 11.54 -1.15
N ALA A 80 11.58 12.57 -0.59
CA ALA A 80 10.15 12.51 -0.33
C ALA A 80 9.33 12.46 -1.62
N VAL A 81 9.70 13.26 -2.63
CA VAL A 81 9.07 13.20 -3.95
C VAL A 81 9.30 11.86 -4.64
N ALA A 82 10.50 11.29 -4.53
CA ALA A 82 10.81 9.95 -5.04
C ALA A 82 9.90 8.87 -4.43
N LEU A 83 9.76 8.87 -3.09
CA LEU A 83 8.85 7.94 -2.40
C LEU A 83 7.38 8.20 -2.76
N GLY A 84 6.99 9.46 -3.01
CA GLY A 84 5.66 9.83 -3.48
C GLY A 84 5.31 9.34 -4.89
N LEU A 85 6.26 8.77 -5.63
CA LEU A 85 6.03 8.12 -6.93
C LEU A 85 5.73 6.62 -6.79
N THR A 86 5.73 6.07 -5.59
CA THR A 86 5.31 4.69 -5.31
C THR A 86 4.00 4.36 -6.01
N GLY A 87 3.92 3.20 -6.68
CA GLY A 87 2.74 2.76 -7.44
C GLY A 87 2.52 3.49 -8.78
N VAL A 88 3.44 4.37 -9.20
CA VAL A 88 3.34 5.14 -10.47
C VAL A 88 4.43 4.70 -11.45
N GLY A 89 4.01 4.04 -12.54
CA GLY A 89 4.85 3.49 -13.60
C GLY A 89 4.87 4.27 -14.91
N THR A 90 4.18 5.42 -14.98
CA THR A 90 4.08 6.22 -16.22
C THR A 90 5.45 6.69 -16.71
N LYS A 91 5.59 6.91 -18.02
CA LYS A 91 6.83 7.45 -18.61
C LYS A 91 7.31 8.74 -17.92
N GLU A 92 6.38 9.65 -17.64
CA GLU A 92 6.70 10.92 -16.95
C GLU A 92 7.23 10.67 -15.53
N SER A 93 6.70 9.69 -14.81
CA SER A 93 7.20 9.32 -13.48
C SER A 93 8.61 8.71 -13.54
N MET A 94 8.94 7.96 -14.59
CA MET A 94 10.28 7.40 -14.80
C MET A 94 11.29 8.50 -15.13
N GLU A 95 10.91 9.45 -15.98
CA GLU A 95 11.72 10.64 -16.28
C GLU A 95 11.97 11.50 -15.03
N LEU A 96 10.94 11.68 -14.17
CA LEU A 96 11.10 12.41 -12.91
C LEU A 96 12.06 11.70 -11.95
N ARG A 97 12.02 10.37 -11.84
CA ARG A 97 12.98 9.61 -11.01
C ARG A 97 14.42 9.83 -11.47
N GLU A 98 14.66 9.76 -12.78
CA GLU A 98 15.99 10.03 -13.36
C GLU A 98 16.43 11.49 -13.13
N LYS A 99 15.50 12.45 -13.21
CA LYS A 99 15.76 13.86 -12.87
C LYS A 99 16.15 14.02 -11.40
N LEU A 100 15.41 13.41 -10.47
CA LEU A 100 15.67 13.48 -9.04
C LEU A 100 17.05 12.90 -8.70
N LEU A 101 17.40 11.75 -9.28
CA LEU A 101 18.71 11.13 -9.11
C LEU A 101 19.84 12.05 -9.59
N LYS A 102 19.71 12.67 -10.77
CA LYS A 102 20.68 13.65 -11.29
C LYS A 102 20.80 14.89 -10.39
N GLN A 103 19.73 15.24 -9.69
CA GLN A 103 19.71 16.33 -8.72
C GLN A 103 20.19 15.93 -7.32
N GLY A 104 20.69 14.70 -7.14
CA GLY A 104 21.27 14.22 -5.89
C GLY A 104 20.28 13.61 -4.90
N ALA A 105 19.10 13.18 -5.37
CA ALA A 105 18.28 12.26 -4.58
C ALA A 105 19.05 10.98 -4.31
N ASP A 106 18.81 10.39 -3.15
CA ASP A 106 19.42 9.14 -2.76
C ASP A 106 18.83 7.98 -3.58
N LYS A 107 19.72 7.15 -4.13
CA LYS A 107 19.36 6.03 -5.00
C LYS A 107 18.48 5.01 -4.29
N ASP A 108 18.66 4.81 -2.98
CA ASP A 108 17.90 3.84 -2.20
C ASP A 108 16.44 4.30 -2.08
N TYR A 109 16.20 5.60 -1.88
CA TYR A 109 14.85 6.18 -1.87
C TYR A 109 14.17 6.12 -3.23
N ILE A 110 14.91 6.36 -4.32
CA ILE A 110 14.36 6.20 -5.67
C ILE A 110 13.97 4.73 -5.91
N THR A 111 14.80 3.79 -5.45
CA THR A 111 14.56 2.34 -5.56
C THR A 111 13.31 1.92 -4.79
N LEU A 112 13.17 2.39 -3.54
CA LEU A 112 11.97 2.15 -2.73
C LEU A 112 10.73 2.74 -3.41
N GLY A 113 10.83 3.95 -3.96
CA GLY A 113 9.75 4.61 -4.72
C GLY A 113 9.30 3.90 -6.00
N LEU A 114 9.93 2.76 -6.37
CA LEU A 114 9.44 1.85 -7.41
C LEU A 114 8.50 0.76 -6.87
N ALA A 115 8.25 0.67 -5.56
CA ALA A 115 7.25 -0.27 -5.03
C ALA A 115 5.90 -0.13 -5.77
N GLY A 116 5.26 -1.25 -6.09
CA GLY A 116 4.06 -1.32 -6.93
C GLY A 116 4.32 -1.23 -8.45
N VAL A 117 5.52 -0.82 -8.89
CA VAL A 117 5.82 -0.60 -10.32
C VAL A 117 6.52 -1.83 -10.92
N GLY A 118 5.81 -2.54 -11.79
CA GLY A 118 6.26 -3.79 -12.42
C GLY A 118 6.59 -3.69 -13.91
N THR A 119 6.72 -2.47 -14.46
CA THR A 119 7.00 -2.25 -15.89
C THR A 119 8.40 -2.74 -16.27
N LYS A 120 8.60 -3.09 -17.55
CA LYS A 120 9.92 -3.50 -18.07
C LYS A 120 11.01 -2.46 -17.78
N GLU A 121 10.69 -1.18 -17.98
CA GLU A 121 11.60 -0.07 -17.70
C GLU A 121 12.00 -0.02 -16.22
N SER A 122 11.04 -0.22 -15.30
CA SER A 122 11.32 -0.25 -13.87
C SER A 122 12.18 -1.46 -13.44
N MET A 123 12.05 -2.60 -14.12
CA MET A 123 12.87 -3.79 -13.85
C MET A 123 14.29 -3.60 -14.37
N GLU A 124 14.45 -3.07 -15.58
CA GLU A 124 15.76 -2.71 -16.14
C GLU A 124 16.50 -1.69 -15.25
N LEU A 125 15.76 -0.74 -14.66
CA LEU A 125 16.34 0.26 -13.77
C LEU A 125 16.85 -0.36 -12.46
N ARG A 126 16.07 -1.27 -11.85
CA ARG A 126 16.48 -2.01 -10.65
C ARG A 126 17.74 -2.85 -10.91
N GLU A 127 17.78 -3.55 -12.04
CA GLU A 127 18.95 -4.36 -12.43
C GLU A 127 20.20 -3.48 -12.65
N ARG A 128 20.04 -2.37 -13.37
CA ARG A 128 21.13 -1.40 -13.57
C ARG A 128 21.66 -0.86 -12.23
N TRP A 129 20.79 -0.56 -11.28
CA TRP A 129 21.21 -0.05 -9.97
C TRP A 129 21.85 -1.11 -9.08
N LEU A 130 21.37 -2.36 -9.16
CA LEU A 130 22.04 -3.49 -8.53
C LEU A 130 23.49 -3.62 -9.01
N GLU A 131 23.71 -3.51 -10.33
CA GLU A 131 25.05 -3.54 -10.93
C GLU A 131 25.91 -2.33 -10.52
N GLN A 132 25.29 -1.18 -10.25
CA GLN A 132 25.95 0.02 -9.75
C GLN A 132 26.09 0.06 -8.22
N GLY A 133 25.82 -1.04 -7.53
CA GLY A 133 26.05 -1.18 -6.09
C GLY A 133 24.99 -0.54 -5.18
N ALA A 134 23.74 -0.39 -5.64
CA ALA A 134 22.62 -0.07 -4.76
C ALA A 134 22.43 -1.16 -3.69
N ASP A 135 21.84 -0.80 -2.54
CA ASP A 135 21.61 -1.77 -1.48
C ASP A 135 20.61 -2.85 -1.94
N LYS A 136 21.01 -4.11 -1.77
CA LYS A 136 20.23 -5.26 -2.23
C LYS A 136 18.93 -5.44 -1.45
N ASN A 137 18.92 -4.99 -0.19
CA ASN A 137 17.74 -5.00 0.67
C ASN A 137 16.73 -3.94 0.24
N ASP A 138 17.20 -2.76 -0.15
CA ASP A 138 16.32 -1.70 -0.66
C ASP A 138 15.73 -2.06 -2.02
N ILE A 139 16.50 -2.71 -2.90
CA ILE A 139 15.94 -3.30 -4.13
C ILE A 139 14.89 -4.36 -3.79
N ALA A 140 15.15 -5.24 -2.81
CA ALA A 140 14.18 -6.24 -2.40
C ALA A 140 12.88 -5.60 -1.88
N TRP A 141 12.96 -4.57 -1.04
CA TRP A 141 11.80 -3.82 -0.55
C TRP A 141 11.07 -3.07 -1.66
N GLY A 142 11.80 -2.45 -2.60
CA GLY A 142 11.24 -1.77 -3.77
C GLY A 142 10.55 -2.70 -4.78
N LEU A 143 10.60 -4.02 -4.58
CA LEU A 143 9.80 -5.01 -5.34
C LEU A 143 8.45 -5.31 -4.70
N ALA A 144 8.12 -4.73 -3.53
CA ALA A 144 6.80 -4.85 -2.93
C ALA A 144 5.71 -4.56 -3.97
N GLY A 145 4.69 -5.41 -4.00
CA GLY A 145 3.58 -5.29 -4.94
C GLY A 145 3.86 -5.76 -6.37
N VAL A 146 5.09 -6.21 -6.69
CA VAL A 146 5.47 -6.67 -8.03
C VAL A 146 5.63 -8.18 -8.05
N GLY A 147 4.66 -8.88 -8.65
CA GLY A 147 4.58 -10.35 -8.73
C GLY A 147 4.89 -10.95 -10.09
N THR A 148 5.62 -10.23 -10.96
CA THR A 148 6.02 -10.75 -12.29
C THR A 148 7.09 -11.83 -12.18
N LYS A 149 7.19 -12.70 -13.21
CA LYS A 149 8.26 -13.71 -13.28
C LYS A 149 9.66 -13.10 -13.16
N GLU A 150 9.89 -11.99 -13.85
CA GLU A 150 11.15 -11.24 -13.80
C GLU A 150 11.45 -10.73 -12.38
N SER A 151 10.45 -10.24 -11.65
CA SER A 151 10.64 -9.81 -10.26
C SER A 151 10.96 -10.97 -9.31
N MET A 152 10.46 -12.18 -9.59
CA MET A 152 10.81 -13.37 -8.80
C MET A 152 12.25 -13.82 -9.09
N GLU A 153 12.67 -13.81 -10.35
CA GLU A 153 14.06 -14.08 -10.74
C GLU A 153 15.03 -13.08 -10.10
N LEU A 154 14.67 -11.79 -10.05
CA LEU A 154 15.47 -10.77 -9.37
C LEU A 154 15.57 -11.02 -7.87
N ARG A 155 14.48 -11.42 -7.19
CA ARG A 155 14.54 -11.79 -5.75
C ARG A 155 15.49 -12.96 -5.49
N GLU A 156 15.48 -13.98 -6.35
CA GLU A 156 16.44 -15.08 -6.24
C GLU A 156 17.88 -14.62 -6.45
N LYS A 157 18.12 -13.72 -7.42
CA LYS A 157 19.43 -13.11 -7.67
C LYS A 157 19.91 -12.34 -6.45
N LEU A 158 19.03 -11.53 -5.83
CA LEU A 158 19.35 -10.76 -4.62
C LEU A 158 19.75 -11.67 -3.45
N LEU A 159 19.01 -12.76 -3.20
CA LEU A 159 19.36 -13.75 -2.18
C LEU A 159 20.76 -14.37 -2.44
N LYS A 160 21.04 -14.76 -3.70
CA LYS A 160 22.36 -15.31 -4.08
C LYS A 160 23.49 -14.31 -3.88
N GLN A 161 23.19 -13.01 -4.01
CA GLN A 161 24.15 -11.93 -3.79
C GLN A 161 24.20 -11.40 -2.34
N GLY A 162 23.53 -12.08 -1.41
CA GLY A 162 23.61 -11.79 0.03
C GLY A 162 22.61 -10.76 0.55
N ALA A 163 21.50 -10.50 -0.16
CA ALA A 163 20.38 -9.77 0.44
C ALA A 163 19.83 -10.52 1.65
N SER A 164 19.34 -9.78 2.64
CA SER A 164 18.69 -10.35 3.82
C SER A 164 17.43 -11.09 3.41
N LYS A 165 17.25 -12.28 3.99
CA LYS A 165 16.03 -13.09 3.83
C LYS A 165 14.80 -12.34 4.34
N SER A 166 14.96 -11.56 5.41
CA SER A 166 13.91 -10.69 5.95
C SER A 166 13.51 -9.61 4.95
N SER A 167 14.47 -9.01 4.24
CA SER A 167 14.18 -7.98 3.25
C SER A 167 13.47 -8.55 2.02
N VAL A 168 13.89 -9.73 1.56
CA VAL A 168 13.19 -10.44 0.47
C VAL A 168 11.79 -10.88 0.89
N ALA A 169 11.60 -11.34 2.14
CA ALA A 169 10.29 -11.68 2.66
C ALA A 169 9.36 -10.46 2.69
N CYS A 170 9.85 -9.32 3.18
CA CYS A 170 9.09 -8.06 3.22
C CYS A 170 8.75 -7.58 1.81
N GLY A 171 9.69 -7.68 0.88
CA GLY A 171 9.53 -7.35 -0.54
C GLY A 171 8.51 -8.22 -1.31
N LEU A 172 7.96 -9.27 -0.69
CA LEU A 172 6.86 -10.05 -1.26
C LEU A 172 5.47 -9.45 -0.94
N ALA A 173 5.39 -8.37 -0.14
CA ALA A 173 4.12 -7.69 0.17
C ALA A 173 3.27 -7.48 -1.08
N GLY A 174 1.94 -7.62 -0.95
CA GLY A 174 0.98 -7.53 -2.05
C GLY A 174 0.86 -8.78 -2.92
N ILE A 175 1.72 -9.80 -2.75
CA ILE A 175 1.73 -10.99 -3.62
C ILE A 175 1.25 -12.22 -2.85
N GLY A 176 0.09 -12.73 -3.25
CA GLY A 176 -0.63 -13.81 -2.57
C GLY A 176 -0.64 -15.16 -3.26
N THR A 177 0.24 -15.39 -4.24
CA THR A 177 0.29 -16.68 -4.96
C THR A 177 0.82 -17.79 -4.05
N LYS A 178 0.44 -19.04 -4.34
CA LYS A 178 0.94 -20.23 -3.62
C LYS A 178 2.47 -20.27 -3.59
N GLU A 179 3.12 -19.98 -4.72
CA GLU A 179 4.57 -19.91 -4.85
C GLU A 179 5.19 -18.89 -3.88
N THR A 180 4.62 -17.69 -3.76
CA THR A 180 5.16 -16.68 -2.83
C THR A 180 4.88 -17.00 -1.36
N ILE A 181 3.81 -17.72 -1.04
CA ILE A 181 3.59 -18.23 0.32
C ILE A 181 4.64 -19.30 0.66
N GLU A 182 4.90 -20.24 -0.25
CA GLU A 182 5.95 -21.27 -0.09
C GLU A 182 7.33 -20.63 0.05
N LEU A 183 7.63 -19.57 -0.72
CA LEU A 183 8.89 -18.83 -0.56
C LEU A 183 9.01 -18.18 0.81
N ARG A 184 7.94 -17.57 1.35
CA ARG A 184 7.95 -17.01 2.71
C ARG A 184 8.22 -18.08 3.77
N GLU A 185 7.61 -19.26 3.64
CA GLU A 185 7.87 -20.38 4.54
C GLU A 185 9.31 -20.87 4.44
N LYS A 186 9.86 -21.00 3.23
CA LYS A 186 11.26 -21.34 3.01
C LYS A 186 12.22 -20.32 3.62
N LEU A 187 11.94 -19.02 3.48
CA LEU A 187 12.76 -17.97 4.10
C LEU A 187 12.72 -18.06 5.62
N LEU A 188 11.55 -18.33 6.20
CA LEU A 188 11.38 -18.54 7.63
C LEU A 188 12.16 -19.77 8.14
N GLU A 189 12.14 -20.89 7.40
CA GLU A 189 12.96 -22.08 7.68
C GLU A 189 14.46 -21.79 7.63
N GLN A 190 14.84 -20.82 6.80
CA GLN A 190 16.20 -20.31 6.69
C GLN A 190 16.50 -19.17 7.68
N GLU A 191 15.76 -19.08 8.78
CA GLU A 191 15.97 -18.11 9.87
C GLU A 191 15.75 -16.65 9.46
N ALA A 192 14.87 -16.38 8.49
CA ALA A 192 14.34 -15.03 8.32
C ALA A 192 13.59 -14.60 9.59
N ASP A 193 13.66 -13.31 9.90
CA ASP A 193 12.95 -12.75 11.03
C ASP A 193 11.42 -12.86 10.82
N LYS A 194 10.73 -13.39 11.83
CA LYS A 194 9.29 -13.68 11.78
C LYS A 194 8.44 -12.42 11.59
N ASP A 195 8.88 -11.31 12.14
CA ASP A 195 8.16 -10.04 12.09
C ASP A 195 8.23 -9.48 10.66
N TYR A 196 9.39 -9.58 10.01
CA TYR A 196 9.53 -9.22 8.59
C TYR A 196 8.80 -10.18 7.65
N VAL A 197 8.74 -11.48 7.96
CA VAL A 197 7.92 -12.43 7.21
C VAL A 197 6.43 -12.09 7.36
N ALA A 198 6.00 -11.68 8.57
CA ALA A 198 4.65 -11.19 8.79
C ALA A 198 4.37 -9.93 7.97
N MET A 199 5.21 -8.90 8.05
CA MET A 199 5.08 -7.67 7.26
C MET A 199 5.01 -7.95 5.75
N GLY A 200 5.76 -8.94 5.27
CA GLY A 200 5.71 -9.42 3.89
C GLY A 200 4.36 -9.99 3.43
N LEU A 201 3.40 -10.21 4.34
CA LEU A 201 2.04 -10.63 4.02
C LEU A 201 1.08 -9.45 3.83
N THR A 202 1.53 -8.21 4.00
CA THR A 202 0.72 -7.00 3.75
C THR A 202 -0.02 -7.07 2.41
N GLY A 203 -1.30 -6.70 2.39
CA GLY A 203 -2.18 -6.77 1.22
C GLY A 203 -2.63 -8.19 0.82
N VAL A 204 -2.18 -9.24 1.51
CA VAL A 204 -2.51 -10.63 1.17
C VAL A 204 -3.56 -11.19 2.14
N GLY A 205 -4.79 -11.32 1.65
CA GLY A 205 -5.95 -11.81 2.39
C GLY A 205 -6.32 -13.28 2.16
N THR A 206 -5.45 -14.08 1.53
CA THR A 206 -5.73 -15.51 1.28
C THR A 206 -5.79 -16.31 2.57
N LYS A 207 -6.47 -17.46 2.53
CA LYS A 207 -6.57 -18.36 3.69
C LYS A 207 -5.19 -18.82 4.17
N GLU A 208 -4.31 -19.14 3.23
CA GLU A 208 -2.93 -19.55 3.49
C GLU A 208 -2.12 -18.44 4.18
N ALA A 209 -2.29 -17.19 3.76
CA ALA A 209 -1.66 -16.05 4.41
C ALA A 209 -2.19 -15.82 5.83
N MET A 210 -3.50 -16.00 6.06
CA MET A 210 -4.08 -15.92 7.41
C MET A 210 -3.58 -17.03 8.33
N GLU A 211 -3.44 -18.26 7.83
CA GLU A 211 -2.84 -19.36 8.60
C GLU A 211 -1.36 -19.12 8.89
N LEU A 212 -0.59 -18.57 7.94
CA LEU A 212 0.81 -18.22 8.18
C LEU A 212 0.95 -17.14 9.25
N ARG A 213 0.11 -16.09 9.26
CA ARG A 213 0.08 -15.09 10.36
C ARG A 213 -0.17 -15.74 11.71
N LYS A 214 -1.15 -16.64 11.80
CA LYS A 214 -1.45 -17.37 13.05
C LYS A 214 -0.28 -18.26 13.48
N LYS A 215 0.41 -18.90 12.54
CA LYS A 215 1.62 -19.70 12.78
C LYS A 215 2.75 -18.84 13.32
N LEU A 216 3.04 -17.70 12.69
CA LEU A 216 4.07 -16.74 13.13
C LEU A 216 3.81 -16.22 14.54
N LEU A 217 2.56 -15.83 14.83
CA LEU A 217 2.15 -15.40 16.18
C LEU A 217 2.39 -16.50 17.23
N LYS A 218 2.06 -17.76 16.93
CA LYS A 218 2.34 -18.91 17.83
C LYS A 218 3.85 -19.15 18.01
N GLN A 219 4.65 -18.83 16.99
CA GLN A 219 6.10 -18.93 17.03
C GLN A 219 6.78 -17.72 17.68
N GLY A 220 6.01 -16.78 18.24
CA GLY A 220 6.53 -15.65 19.01
C GLY A 220 6.83 -14.39 18.19
N ALA A 221 6.27 -14.26 16.98
CA ALA A 221 6.25 -12.97 16.28
C ALA A 221 5.56 -11.91 17.15
N ASN A 222 6.03 -10.66 17.04
CA ASN A 222 5.43 -9.53 17.73
C ASN A 222 3.97 -9.34 17.27
N LYS A 223 3.07 -9.09 18.23
CA LYS A 223 1.65 -8.88 17.96
C LYS A 223 1.41 -7.65 17.09
N ASP A 224 2.20 -6.61 17.27
CA ASP A 224 2.07 -5.36 16.53
C ASP A 224 2.44 -5.58 15.05
N ASP A 225 3.50 -6.34 14.77
CA ASP A 225 3.89 -6.70 13.41
C ASP A 225 2.88 -7.64 12.73
N ILE A 226 2.26 -8.55 13.49
CA ILE A 226 1.13 -9.35 12.99
C ILE A 226 -0.08 -8.46 12.68
N VAL A 227 -0.37 -7.45 13.51
CA VAL A 227 -1.43 -6.48 13.22
C VAL A 227 -1.11 -5.69 11.96
N LEU A 228 0.08 -5.12 11.85
CA LEU A 228 0.52 -4.33 10.70
C LEU A 228 0.55 -5.16 9.40
N SER A 229 0.83 -6.46 9.48
CA SER A 229 0.73 -7.35 8.32
C SER A 229 -0.67 -7.44 7.70
N LEU A 230 -1.72 -6.95 8.38
CA LEU A 230 -3.09 -6.97 7.89
C LEU A 230 -3.45 -5.72 7.06
N VAL A 231 -2.56 -4.73 6.92
CA VAL A 231 -2.76 -3.58 6.01
C VAL A 231 -3.26 -4.07 4.64
N GLY A 232 -4.29 -3.41 4.10
CA GLY A 232 -4.95 -3.78 2.84
C GLY A 232 -5.85 -5.01 2.90
N VAL A 233 -6.00 -5.67 4.06
CA VAL A 233 -6.81 -6.89 4.20
C VAL A 233 -8.10 -6.62 4.99
N GLY A 234 -9.21 -6.53 4.26
CA GLY A 234 -10.55 -6.24 4.79
C GLY A 234 -11.45 -7.43 5.08
N THR A 235 -10.92 -8.66 5.07
CA THR A 235 -11.74 -9.86 5.32
C THR A 235 -12.26 -9.90 6.75
N LYS A 236 -13.40 -10.56 6.96
CA LYS A 236 -14.01 -10.75 8.28
C LYS A 236 -13.02 -11.38 9.29
N GLU A 237 -12.27 -12.38 8.83
CA GLU A 237 -11.22 -13.03 9.61
C GLU A 237 -10.09 -12.08 10.02
N ALA A 238 -9.67 -11.19 9.12
CA ALA A 238 -8.65 -10.17 9.42
C ALA A 238 -9.16 -9.16 10.46
N MET A 239 -10.43 -8.73 10.37
CA MET A 239 -11.05 -7.85 11.37
C MET A 239 -11.15 -8.52 12.74
N GLU A 240 -11.53 -9.80 12.80
CA GLU A 240 -11.53 -10.58 14.04
C GLU A 240 -10.13 -10.71 14.64
N LEU A 241 -9.10 -10.94 13.80
CA LEU A 241 -7.72 -11.04 14.26
C LEU A 241 -7.22 -9.71 14.84
N ARG A 242 -7.48 -8.56 14.19
CA ARG A 242 -7.17 -7.22 14.73
C ARG A 242 -7.79 -7.02 16.11
N LYS A 243 -9.10 -7.27 16.23
CA LYS A 243 -9.85 -7.14 17.49
C LYS A 243 -9.30 -8.07 18.58
N LYS A 244 -8.91 -9.30 18.22
CA LYS A 244 -8.30 -10.26 19.14
C LYS A 244 -6.93 -9.77 19.62
N LEU A 245 -6.08 -9.30 18.72
CA LEU A 245 -4.72 -8.83 19.07
C LEU A 245 -4.77 -7.57 19.92
N LEU A 246 -5.67 -6.63 19.62
CA LEU A 246 -5.93 -5.46 20.47
C LEU A 246 -6.30 -5.89 21.91
N LYS A 247 -7.22 -6.85 22.08
CA LYS A 247 -7.56 -7.39 23.41
C LYS A 247 -6.39 -8.09 24.09
N GLN A 248 -5.43 -8.60 23.32
CA GLN A 248 -4.21 -9.22 23.81
C GLN A 248 -3.07 -8.21 24.06
N GLY A 249 -3.35 -6.91 23.95
CA GLY A 249 -2.41 -5.83 24.26
C GLY A 249 -1.55 -5.36 23.08
N ALA A 250 -1.95 -5.64 21.83
CA ALA A 250 -1.36 -4.95 20.69
C ALA A 250 -1.63 -3.44 20.78
N ASN A 251 -0.69 -2.64 20.29
CA ASN A 251 -0.79 -1.19 20.29
C ASN A 251 -1.99 -0.72 19.45
N LYS A 252 -2.81 0.15 20.02
CA LYS A 252 -3.97 0.73 19.34
C LYS A 252 -3.58 1.51 18.09
N ASP A 253 -2.43 2.19 18.09
CA ASP A 253 -1.97 2.99 16.96
C ASP A 253 -1.63 2.08 15.76
N ASP A 254 -1.00 0.93 16.02
CA ASP A 254 -0.71 -0.09 15.00
C ASP A 254 -2.00 -0.77 14.50
N VAL A 255 -2.98 -0.99 15.39
CA VAL A 255 -4.30 -1.49 14.99
C VAL A 255 -5.00 -0.51 14.06
N VAL A 256 -4.96 0.79 14.34
CA VAL A 256 -5.56 1.77 13.42
C VAL A 256 -4.80 1.85 12.10
N LEU A 257 -3.46 1.88 12.13
CA LEU A 257 -2.64 1.88 10.92
C LEU A 257 -2.92 0.63 10.06
N SER A 258 -3.13 -0.53 10.70
CA SER A 258 -3.45 -1.77 9.99
C SER A 258 -4.76 -1.74 9.20
N LEU A 259 -5.62 -0.75 9.44
CA LEU A 259 -6.87 -0.57 8.69
C LEU A 259 -6.64 0.15 7.35
N ALA A 260 -5.46 0.69 7.07
CA ALA A 260 -5.15 1.29 5.78
C ALA A 260 -5.51 0.34 4.62
N GLY A 261 -6.14 0.89 3.57
CA GLY A 261 -6.72 0.14 2.45
C GLY A 261 -8.04 -0.58 2.75
N VAL A 262 -8.61 -0.45 3.96
CA VAL A 262 -9.86 -1.11 4.37
C VAL A 262 -10.96 -0.07 4.66
N GLY A 263 -11.90 0.05 3.73
CA GLY A 263 -13.03 1.00 3.78
C GLY A 263 -14.37 0.44 4.24
N THR A 264 -14.40 -0.75 4.86
CA THR A 264 -15.65 -1.34 5.34
C THR A 264 -16.24 -0.52 6.50
N GLU A 265 -17.56 -0.59 6.69
CA GLU A 265 -18.25 0.05 7.82
C GLU A 265 -17.63 -0.36 9.16
N GLU A 266 -17.39 -1.67 9.36
CA GLU A 266 -16.73 -2.20 10.56
C GLU A 266 -15.33 -1.60 10.80
N ALA A 267 -14.56 -1.32 9.73
CA ALA A 267 -13.26 -0.69 9.84
C ALA A 267 -13.40 0.80 10.19
N MET A 268 -14.37 1.52 9.62
CA MET A 268 -14.64 2.92 9.95
C MET A 268 -15.10 3.08 11.41
N GLU A 269 -15.99 2.23 11.90
CA GLU A 269 -16.41 2.20 13.31
C GLU A 269 -15.23 1.93 14.25
N LEU A 270 -14.33 1.00 13.87
CA LEU A 270 -13.16 0.69 14.68
C LEU A 270 -12.19 1.87 14.74
N ARG A 271 -12.02 2.63 13.64
CA ARG A 271 -11.21 3.87 13.64
C ARG A 271 -11.78 4.91 14.61
N GLU A 272 -13.08 5.18 14.53
CA GLU A 272 -13.76 6.14 15.41
C GLU A 272 -13.59 5.72 16.88
N LYS A 273 -13.88 4.45 17.18
CA LYS A 273 -13.76 3.92 18.54
C LYS A 273 -12.33 4.03 19.09
N LEU A 274 -11.32 3.72 18.28
CA LEU A 274 -9.93 3.78 18.73
C LEU A 274 -9.47 5.23 18.91
N LEU A 275 -9.93 6.15 18.07
CA LEU A 275 -9.71 7.58 18.25
C LEU A 275 -10.32 8.08 19.57
N GLU A 276 -11.56 7.69 19.89
CA GLU A 276 -12.20 8.00 21.19
C GLU A 276 -11.45 7.40 22.38
N GLN A 277 -10.82 6.22 22.19
CA GLN A 277 -9.94 5.58 23.17
C GLN A 277 -8.52 6.17 23.20
N GLY A 278 -8.33 7.30 22.53
CA GLY A 278 -7.10 8.09 22.54
C GLY A 278 -5.98 7.51 21.68
N ALA A 279 -6.29 6.76 20.62
CA ALA A 279 -5.31 6.48 19.58
C ALA A 279 -4.80 7.80 18.99
N ASN A 280 -3.53 7.82 18.61
CA ASN A 280 -2.91 9.02 18.09
C ASN A 280 -3.54 9.39 16.73
N LYS A 281 -4.07 10.62 16.63
CA LYS A 281 -4.72 11.16 15.42
C LYS A 281 -3.90 10.98 14.14
N LYS A 282 -2.57 11.07 14.22
CA LYS A 282 -1.68 10.84 13.08
C LYS A 282 -1.75 9.41 12.54
N TYR A 283 -1.80 8.42 13.42
CA TYR A 283 -1.98 7.02 13.02
C TYR A 283 -3.41 6.77 12.53
N VAL A 284 -4.39 7.48 13.08
CA VAL A 284 -5.79 7.45 12.57
C VAL A 284 -5.89 8.02 11.16
N ALA A 285 -5.22 9.14 10.88
CA ALA A 285 -5.13 9.70 9.54
C ALA A 285 -4.48 8.69 8.59
N ARG A 286 -3.26 8.23 8.88
CA ARG A 286 -2.53 7.25 8.04
C ARG A 286 -3.29 5.94 7.84
N GLY A 287 -4.09 5.53 8.83
CA GLY A 287 -4.98 4.38 8.74
C GLY A 287 -6.10 4.53 7.70
N LEU A 288 -6.31 5.71 7.09
CA LEU A 288 -7.25 5.94 5.98
C LEU A 288 -6.57 5.90 4.60
N ALA A 289 -5.25 5.75 4.52
CA ALA A 289 -4.55 5.66 3.24
C ALA A 289 -5.16 4.55 2.36
N GLY A 290 -5.34 4.82 1.08
CA GLY A 290 -6.00 3.91 0.13
C GLY A 290 -7.52 3.74 0.32
N VAL A 291 -8.17 4.53 1.18
CA VAL A 291 -9.64 4.50 1.41
C VAL A 291 -10.28 5.80 0.95
N ASN A 292 -11.02 5.76 -0.16
CA ASN A 292 -11.65 6.94 -0.79
C ASN A 292 -13.18 6.83 -0.86
N THR A 293 -13.79 6.12 0.08
CA THR A 293 -15.24 6.07 0.20
C THR A 293 -15.79 7.41 0.71
N GLU A 294 -17.06 7.68 0.46
CA GLU A 294 -17.74 8.87 1.00
C GLU A 294 -17.62 8.96 2.53
N SER A 295 -17.75 7.82 3.22
CA SER A 295 -17.58 7.72 4.67
C SER A 295 -16.17 8.08 5.16
N ALA A 296 -15.13 7.73 4.39
CA ALA A 296 -13.76 8.11 4.72
C ALA A 296 -13.53 9.61 4.50
N GLU A 297 -14.11 10.18 3.44
CA GLU A 297 -14.06 11.63 3.20
C GLU A 297 -14.84 12.42 4.26
N GLU A 298 -15.99 11.92 4.72
CA GLU A 298 -16.70 12.50 5.86
C GLU A 298 -15.86 12.43 7.14
N PHE A 299 -15.21 11.29 7.39
CA PHE A 299 -14.31 11.13 8.53
C PHE A 299 -13.16 12.14 8.47
N ARG A 300 -12.50 12.30 7.31
CA ARG A 300 -11.44 13.30 7.10
C ARG A 300 -11.94 14.70 7.39
N ARG A 301 -13.12 15.07 6.88
CA ARG A 301 -13.73 16.40 7.14
C ARG A 301 -14.04 16.60 8.61
N LYS A 302 -14.60 15.60 9.28
CA LYS A 302 -14.97 15.65 10.70
C LYS A 302 -13.75 15.83 11.60
N HIS A 303 -12.68 15.10 11.33
CA HIS A 303 -11.55 14.98 12.28
C HIS A 303 -10.29 15.75 11.88
N PHE A 304 -10.08 16.04 10.60
CA PHE A 304 -8.80 16.59 10.08
C PHE A 304 -8.94 17.89 9.28
N ASN A 305 -10.15 18.41 9.03
CA ASN A 305 -10.35 19.59 8.16
C ASN A 305 -9.59 20.86 8.61
N ASN A 306 -9.29 20.99 9.90
CA ASN A 306 -8.53 22.12 10.46
C ASN A 306 -7.06 21.75 10.75
N GLU A 307 -6.62 20.56 10.38
CA GLU A 307 -5.28 20.02 10.64
C GLU A 307 -4.67 19.58 9.29
N PRO A 308 -4.11 20.52 8.49
CA PRO A 308 -3.73 20.26 7.09
C PRO A 308 -2.68 19.16 6.95
N ASN A 309 -1.79 19.00 7.94
CA ASN A 309 -0.86 17.88 8.00
C ASN A 309 -1.58 16.53 8.12
N LEU A 310 -2.59 16.43 8.99
CA LEU A 310 -3.35 15.19 9.14
C LEU A 310 -4.23 14.91 7.91
N MET A 311 -4.76 15.96 7.28
CA MET A 311 -5.48 15.83 6.02
C MET A 311 -4.56 15.20 4.95
N ALA A 312 -3.36 15.75 4.77
CA ALA A 312 -2.38 15.19 3.83
C ALA A 312 -2.00 13.75 4.21
N GLU A 313 -1.56 13.53 5.45
CA GLU A 313 -1.17 12.20 5.95
C GLU A 313 -2.30 11.16 5.90
N SER A 314 -3.56 11.55 5.66
CA SER A 314 -4.67 10.60 5.51
C SER A 314 -4.72 9.86 4.18
N TYR A 315 -3.84 10.21 3.24
CA TYR A 315 -3.74 9.59 1.91
C TYR A 315 -2.49 8.72 1.74
N SER A 316 -1.60 8.66 2.74
CA SER A 316 -0.40 7.80 2.73
C SER A 316 -0.13 7.22 4.12
N THR A 317 0.37 5.99 4.17
CA THR A 317 0.86 5.40 5.42
C THR A 317 2.20 5.96 5.86
N SER A 318 2.89 6.69 4.97
CA SER A 318 4.32 7.04 5.01
C SER A 318 5.25 5.82 5.00
N TRP A 319 4.73 4.66 4.59
CA TRP A 319 5.47 3.42 4.42
C TRP A 319 5.32 2.95 2.98
N THR A 320 6.36 3.14 2.19
CA THR A 320 6.39 2.85 0.76
C THR A 320 5.93 1.44 0.40
N ILE A 321 6.29 0.44 1.22
CA ILE A 321 5.85 -0.95 1.01
C ILE A 321 4.34 -1.08 1.12
N TYR A 322 3.70 -0.36 2.06
CA TYR A 322 2.25 -0.39 2.24
C TYR A 322 1.57 0.40 1.14
N ASP A 323 2.04 1.62 0.87
CA ASP A 323 1.47 2.50 -0.16
C ASP A 323 1.56 1.85 -1.55
N GLY A 324 2.65 1.16 -1.90
CA GLY A 324 2.80 0.44 -3.17
C GLY A 324 1.91 -0.80 -3.31
N VAL A 325 1.25 -1.20 -2.22
CA VAL A 325 0.28 -2.30 -2.20
C VAL A 325 -1.15 -1.78 -2.17
N ILE A 326 -1.45 -0.73 -1.40
CA ILE A 326 -2.82 -0.27 -1.15
C ILE A 326 -3.23 0.98 -1.93
N CYS A 327 -2.28 1.86 -2.30
CA CYS A 327 -2.55 3.07 -3.06
C CYS A 327 -2.35 2.79 -4.55
N ARG A 328 -3.24 1.99 -5.15
CA ARG A 328 -3.18 1.63 -6.57
C ARG A 328 -4.37 2.22 -7.32
N TYR A 329 -4.16 3.32 -8.04
CA TYR A 329 -5.21 4.04 -8.77
C TYR A 329 -5.12 3.84 -10.29
N GLY A 330 -4.62 2.69 -10.75
CA GLY A 330 -4.57 2.33 -12.17
C GLY A 330 -3.36 2.85 -12.96
N TYR A 331 -2.31 3.35 -12.30
CA TYR A 331 -1.11 3.92 -12.96
C TYR A 331 0.13 3.02 -12.90
N GLU A 332 -0.06 1.69 -12.80
CA GLU A 332 1.04 0.71 -12.74
C GLU A 332 1.52 0.22 -14.11
N GLU A 333 0.83 0.60 -15.20
CA GLU A 333 1.07 0.14 -16.58
C GLU A 333 2.39 0.60 -17.21
#